data_AF-A0A934YJP5-F1
#
_entry.id   AF-A0A934YJP5-F1
#
_cell.length_a   1.000
_cell.length_b   1.000
_cell.length_c   1.000
_cell.angle_alpha   90.00
_cell.angle_beta   90.00
_cell.angle_gamma   90.00
#
_symmetry.space_group_name_H-M   'P 1'
#
loop_
_entity.id
_entity.type
_entity.pdbx_description
1 polymer ?
#
loop_
_entity_poly.entity_id
_entity_poly.type
_entity_poly.pdbx_seq_one_letter_code
_entity_poly.pdbx_strand_id
1 'polypeptide(L)'
;MPWRRDWFFFDAAERDTVAEALEALRASSAAGYLELEAGRARLQRAAELVRDCPTLSSAWTSGGRAFGGESLIELLCRVPDYDLDLHLPTKAVLGQAYLITKINFLKALGYALDALPLSGGGREPAASPELRWRLAHEIGQSIYTKLAEEVFVSMVTSPDSEPRVKTGAAAFLFRIWEERLSIEVDDFAPLLESTWEARTKLLPVLGTLLGTHEVFQLFREARDHRFLDYFGEDDVEQEQLLAFEEFLFGISHEEITRLRAHMTAAGQGCVTLEEARDLLGHARSSWMPETQGAQALYTSYKRRRVKASYRALTETRGPKKTAEEYVMIAFLRRGATPSTFAMKVAPDKR
;
A
#
# COMPACT_ATOMS: atom_id res chain seq x y z
N MET A 1 -17.44 19.80 -20.02
CA MET A 1 -18.42 20.12 -18.96
C MET A 1 -17.75 20.97 -17.88
N PRO A 2 -18.26 22.16 -17.55
CA PRO A 2 -17.59 23.13 -16.67
C PRO A 2 -17.44 22.70 -15.19
N TRP A 3 -18.12 21.66 -14.72
CA TRP A 3 -18.01 21.14 -13.34
C TRP A 3 -16.79 20.25 -13.07
N ARG A 4 -16.06 19.78 -14.11
CA ARG A 4 -14.85 18.95 -13.90
C ARG A 4 -13.68 19.73 -13.29
N ARG A 5 -13.73 21.07 -13.23
CA ARG A 5 -12.69 21.92 -12.63
C ARG A 5 -12.79 22.05 -11.10
N ASP A 6 -13.89 21.63 -10.48
CA ASP A 6 -14.10 21.80 -9.03
C ASP A 6 -13.54 20.65 -8.19
N TRP A 7 -13.11 19.54 -8.82
CA TRP A 7 -12.55 18.37 -8.14
C TRP A 7 -11.03 18.45 -8.08
N PHE A 8 -10.52 19.45 -7.36
CA PHE A 8 -9.08 19.68 -7.17
C PHE A 8 -8.36 18.57 -6.40
N PHE A 9 -9.12 17.70 -5.74
CA PHE A 9 -8.66 16.60 -4.89
C PHE A 9 -8.68 15.24 -5.60
N PHE A 10 -8.92 15.25 -6.90
CA PHE A 10 -8.73 14.11 -7.80
C PHE A 10 -7.76 14.54 -8.89
N ASP A 11 -6.93 13.61 -9.35
CA ASP A 11 -6.09 13.85 -10.52
C ASP A 11 -6.92 13.78 -11.83
N ALA A 12 -6.27 13.79 -13.00
CA ALA A 12 -6.99 13.69 -14.27
C ALA A 12 -7.67 12.32 -14.49
N ALA A 13 -6.97 11.22 -14.20
CA ALA A 13 -7.46 9.87 -14.42
C ALA A 13 -8.61 9.54 -13.44
N GLU A 14 -8.47 9.95 -12.20
CA GLU A 14 -9.49 9.81 -11.16
C GLU A 14 -10.74 10.60 -11.47
N ARG A 15 -10.61 11.86 -11.90
CA ARG A 15 -11.76 12.69 -12.29
C ARG A 15 -12.55 12.04 -13.41
N ASP A 16 -11.86 11.49 -14.40
CA ASP A 16 -12.50 10.85 -15.55
C ASP A 16 -13.22 9.56 -15.12
N THR A 17 -12.55 8.72 -14.35
CA THR A 17 -13.10 7.45 -13.82
C THR A 17 -14.31 7.69 -12.91
N VAL A 18 -14.20 8.62 -11.95
CA VAL A 18 -15.29 8.96 -11.02
C VAL A 18 -16.47 9.59 -11.75
N ALA A 19 -16.21 10.51 -12.69
CA ALA A 19 -17.29 11.13 -13.45
C ALA A 19 -18.05 10.10 -14.30
N GLU A 20 -17.34 9.20 -14.99
CA GLU A 20 -17.95 8.16 -15.80
C GLU A 20 -18.76 7.17 -14.94
N ALA A 21 -18.23 6.76 -13.79
CA ALA A 21 -18.94 5.90 -12.84
C ALA A 21 -20.21 6.54 -12.27
N LEU A 22 -20.16 7.82 -11.91
CA LEU A 22 -21.34 8.55 -11.42
C LEU A 22 -22.40 8.70 -12.51
N GLU A 23 -22.02 8.95 -13.77
CA GLU A 23 -22.97 9.00 -14.88
C GLU A 23 -23.62 7.64 -15.16
N ALA A 24 -22.85 6.54 -15.11
CA ALA A 24 -23.39 5.19 -15.22
C ALA A 24 -24.43 4.89 -14.13
N LEU A 25 -24.13 5.28 -12.89
CA LEU A 25 -25.06 5.16 -11.77
C LEU A 25 -26.28 6.06 -11.93
N ARG A 26 -26.11 7.30 -12.40
CA ARG A 26 -27.22 8.23 -12.64
C ARG A 26 -28.23 7.66 -13.65
N ALA A 27 -27.74 6.97 -14.67
CA ALA A 27 -28.58 6.34 -15.69
C ALA A 27 -29.36 5.11 -15.17
N SER A 28 -28.86 4.41 -14.14
CA SER A 28 -29.41 3.11 -13.70
C SER A 28 -29.99 3.10 -12.28
N SER A 29 -29.57 4.00 -11.38
CA SER A 29 -29.98 4.07 -9.98
C SER A 29 -29.89 5.50 -9.43
N ALA A 30 -31.03 6.21 -9.41
CA ALA A 30 -31.11 7.56 -8.86
C ALA A 30 -30.73 7.63 -7.36
N ALA A 31 -31.15 6.62 -6.58
CA ALA A 31 -30.82 6.55 -5.16
C ALA A 31 -29.31 6.34 -4.93
N GLY A 32 -28.70 5.39 -5.64
CA GLY A 32 -27.26 5.14 -5.55
C GLY A 32 -26.41 6.33 -5.99
N TYR A 33 -26.84 7.02 -7.06
CA TYR A 33 -26.22 8.26 -7.50
C TYR A 33 -26.25 9.35 -6.41
N LEU A 34 -27.41 9.61 -5.79
CA LEU A 34 -27.54 10.64 -4.75
C LEU A 34 -26.67 10.33 -3.51
N GLU A 35 -26.62 9.08 -3.10
CA GLU A 35 -25.79 8.66 -1.96
C GLU A 35 -24.30 8.85 -2.24
N LEU A 36 -23.84 8.47 -3.44
CA LEU A 36 -22.43 8.63 -3.83
C LEU A 36 -22.06 10.07 -4.12
N GLU A 37 -22.94 10.90 -4.67
CA GLU A 37 -22.73 12.34 -4.75
C GLU A 37 -22.58 12.98 -3.37
N ALA A 38 -23.38 12.56 -2.39
CA ALA A 38 -23.20 13.00 -1.00
C ALA A 38 -21.86 12.52 -0.42
N GLY A 39 -21.41 11.31 -0.79
CA GLY A 39 -20.08 10.78 -0.48
C GLY A 39 -18.95 11.64 -1.05
N ARG A 40 -19.03 11.97 -2.34
CA ARG A 40 -18.10 12.87 -3.03
C ARG A 40 -18.04 14.24 -2.37
N ALA A 41 -19.19 14.81 -2.00
CA ALA A 41 -19.25 16.09 -1.30
C ALA A 41 -18.60 16.04 0.09
N ARG A 42 -18.72 14.92 0.82
CA ARG A 42 -17.98 14.70 2.09
C ARG A 42 -16.48 14.63 1.86
N LEU A 43 -16.04 13.91 0.82
CA LEU A 43 -14.63 13.82 0.44
C LEU A 43 -14.04 15.18 0.08
N GLN A 44 -14.79 15.99 -0.68
CA GLN A 44 -14.39 17.36 -1.01
C GLN A 44 -14.16 18.20 0.26
N ARG A 45 -15.08 18.17 1.23
CA ARG A 45 -14.91 18.90 2.49
C ARG A 45 -13.67 18.44 3.27
N ALA A 46 -13.39 17.14 3.27
CA ALA A 46 -12.16 16.61 3.89
C ALA A 46 -10.91 17.15 3.18
N ALA A 47 -10.91 17.21 1.85
CA ALA A 47 -9.80 17.78 1.08
C ALA A 47 -9.63 19.29 1.30
N GLU A 48 -10.72 20.04 1.44
CA GLU A 48 -10.70 21.46 1.77
C GLU A 48 -10.00 21.70 3.12
N LEU A 49 -10.31 20.91 4.15
CA LEU A 49 -9.62 20.99 5.45
C LEU A 49 -8.10 20.74 5.35
N VAL A 50 -7.68 19.81 4.50
CA VAL A 50 -6.25 19.56 4.26
C VAL A 50 -5.60 20.73 3.53
N ARG A 51 -6.29 21.31 2.53
CA ARG A 51 -5.79 22.46 1.77
C ARG A 51 -5.67 23.73 2.61
N ASP A 52 -6.56 23.91 3.58
CA ASP A 52 -6.59 25.08 4.45
C ASP A 52 -5.50 25.02 5.54
N CYS A 53 -4.83 23.88 5.70
CA CYS A 53 -3.69 23.76 6.60
C CYS A 53 -2.45 24.48 6.02
N PRO A 54 -1.63 25.11 6.88
CA PRO A 54 -0.35 25.68 6.47
C PRO A 54 0.56 24.63 5.82
N THR A 55 1.43 25.07 4.92
CA THR A 55 2.47 24.21 4.35
C THR A 55 3.42 23.75 5.44
N LEU A 56 3.85 22.48 5.40
CA LEU A 56 4.81 21.93 6.36
C LEU A 56 6.20 22.58 6.21
N SER A 57 6.48 23.15 5.04
CA SER A 57 7.67 23.96 4.78
C SER A 57 7.59 25.36 5.38
N SER A 58 6.40 25.88 5.67
CA SER A 58 6.28 27.24 6.23
C SER A 58 6.90 27.28 7.62
N ALA A 59 7.79 28.25 7.83
CA ALA A 59 8.39 28.48 9.14
C ALA A 59 7.33 29.10 10.07
N TRP A 60 6.88 28.35 11.07
CA TRP A 60 6.06 28.93 12.15
C TRP A 60 6.96 29.27 13.33
N THR A 61 6.96 30.54 13.72
CA THR A 61 7.60 30.99 14.96
C THR A 61 6.60 30.89 16.10
N SER A 62 6.74 29.87 16.95
CA SER A 62 6.01 29.77 18.21
C SER A 62 7.02 29.73 19.36
N GLY A 63 6.89 30.67 20.31
CA GLY A 63 7.73 30.70 21.50
C GLY A 63 9.24 30.85 21.26
N GLY A 64 9.66 31.46 20.14
CA GLY A 64 11.08 31.68 19.81
C GLY A 64 11.79 30.50 19.12
N ARG A 65 11.08 29.40 18.81
CA ARG A 65 11.59 28.33 17.95
C ARG A 65 10.98 28.46 16.56
N ALA A 66 11.82 28.44 15.53
CA ALA A 66 11.38 28.31 14.15
C ALA A 66 11.12 26.83 13.86
N PHE A 67 9.86 26.47 13.60
CA PHE A 67 9.48 25.15 13.09
C PHE A 67 9.33 25.23 11.58
N GLY A 68 10.17 24.50 10.83
CA GLY A 68 10.07 24.29 9.38
C GLY A 68 10.29 22.82 9.00
N GLY A 69 10.37 22.53 7.69
CA GLY A 69 10.44 21.14 7.20
C GLY A 69 11.61 20.32 7.76
N GLU A 70 12.80 20.89 7.87
CA GLU A 70 13.96 20.22 8.46
C GLU A 70 13.75 19.89 9.95
N SER A 71 13.13 20.80 10.71
CA SER A 71 12.83 20.57 12.13
C SER A 71 11.76 19.49 12.33
N LEU A 72 10.83 19.34 11.38
CA LEU A 72 9.85 18.25 11.40
C LEU A 72 10.53 16.91 11.12
N ILE A 73 11.41 16.84 10.13
CA ILE A 73 12.21 15.65 9.84
C ILE A 73 13.03 15.24 11.07
N GLU A 74 13.69 16.20 11.71
CA GLU A 74 14.47 15.96 12.93
C GLU A 74 13.59 15.49 14.09
N LEU A 75 12.41 16.09 14.28
CA LEU A 75 11.44 15.68 15.28
C LEU A 75 11.01 14.22 15.07
N LEU A 76 10.58 13.86 13.86
CA LEU A 76 10.12 12.51 13.54
C LEU A 76 11.19 11.44 13.81
N CYS A 77 12.47 11.76 13.59
CA CYS A 77 13.57 10.83 13.85
C CYS A 77 13.79 10.53 15.35
N ARG A 78 13.26 11.37 16.25
CA ARG A 78 13.45 11.30 17.71
C ARG A 78 12.24 10.73 18.45
N VAL A 79 11.06 10.81 17.86
CA VAL A 79 9.80 10.42 18.53
C VAL A 79 9.64 8.89 18.49
N PRO A 80 9.41 8.23 19.63
CA PRO A 80 9.14 6.79 19.67
C PRO A 80 7.76 6.46 19.09
N ASP A 81 7.58 5.22 18.64
CA ASP A 81 6.36 4.76 17.95
C ASP A 81 5.06 5.05 18.73
N TYR A 82 5.07 4.79 20.04
CA TYR A 82 3.89 4.96 20.90
C TYR A 82 3.48 6.42 21.15
N ASP A 83 4.33 7.39 20.79
CA ASP A 83 4.07 8.83 20.99
C ASP A 83 3.87 9.56 19.65
N LEU A 84 4.13 8.90 18.51
CA LEU A 84 4.17 9.52 17.19
C LEU A 84 2.93 10.36 16.89
N ASP A 85 1.73 9.82 17.16
CA ASP A 85 0.45 10.46 16.85
C ASP A 85 0.30 11.85 17.49
N LEU A 86 0.94 12.10 18.62
CA LEU A 86 0.90 13.39 19.33
C LEU A 86 1.87 14.43 18.75
N HIS A 87 2.82 14.01 17.93
CA HIS A 87 3.81 14.88 17.27
C HIS A 87 3.56 15.05 15.78
N LEU A 88 2.53 14.40 15.22
CA LEU A 88 2.15 14.58 13.83
C LEU A 88 1.57 15.99 13.61
N PRO A 89 1.97 16.71 12.54
CA PRO A 89 1.34 17.96 12.16
C PRO A 89 -0.15 17.75 11.86
N THR A 90 -0.99 18.76 12.14
CA THR A 90 -2.43 18.71 11.84
C THR A 90 -2.72 18.35 10.38
N LYS A 91 -1.93 18.89 9.44
CA LYS A 91 -2.04 18.58 8.00
C LYS A 91 -1.85 17.08 7.72
N ALA A 92 -0.93 16.41 8.41
CA ALA A 92 -0.69 14.98 8.26
C ALA A 92 -1.89 14.15 8.75
N VAL A 93 -2.42 14.47 9.94
CA VAL A 93 -3.58 13.79 10.53
C VAL A 93 -4.84 13.97 9.69
N LEU A 94 -5.16 15.20 9.29
CA LEU A 94 -6.30 15.47 8.39
C LEU A 94 -6.11 14.80 7.03
N GLY A 95 -4.86 14.76 6.55
CA GLY A 95 -4.50 14.06 5.34
C GLY A 95 -4.78 12.56 5.39
N GLN A 96 -4.43 11.89 6.49
CA GLN A 96 -4.76 10.48 6.69
C GLN A 96 -6.27 10.25 6.68
N ALA A 97 -7.04 11.10 7.35
CA ALA A 97 -8.50 11.04 7.34
C ALA A 97 -9.08 11.21 5.93
N TYR A 98 -8.55 12.17 5.15
CA TYR A 98 -8.90 12.34 3.74
C TYR A 98 -8.60 11.08 2.92
N LEU A 99 -7.40 10.49 3.04
CA LEU A 99 -7.01 9.33 2.24
C LEU A 99 -7.90 8.10 2.53
N ILE A 100 -8.21 7.85 3.80
CA ILE A 100 -9.16 6.79 4.17
C ILE A 100 -10.56 7.08 3.63
N THR A 101 -11.00 8.34 3.69
CA THR A 101 -12.29 8.75 3.12
C THR A 101 -12.33 8.53 1.60
N LYS A 102 -11.23 8.83 0.88
CA LYS A 102 -11.05 8.60 -0.56
C LYS A 102 -11.17 7.11 -0.89
N ILE A 103 -10.43 6.25 -0.17
CA ILE A 103 -10.48 4.79 -0.34
C ILE A 103 -11.91 4.26 -0.14
N ASN A 104 -12.59 4.70 0.92
CA ASN A 104 -13.95 4.25 1.21
C ASN A 104 -14.95 4.74 0.16
N PHE A 105 -14.81 5.97 -0.33
CA PHE A 105 -15.63 6.50 -1.40
C PHE A 105 -15.46 5.70 -2.70
N LEU A 106 -14.21 5.45 -3.14
CA LEU A 106 -13.94 4.69 -4.35
C LEU A 106 -14.42 3.24 -4.24
N LYS A 107 -14.30 2.60 -3.08
CA LYS A 107 -14.87 1.27 -2.84
C LYS A 107 -16.40 1.27 -2.91
N ALA A 108 -17.05 2.25 -2.29
CA ALA A 108 -18.51 2.38 -2.35
C ALA A 108 -18.98 2.57 -3.80
N LEU A 109 -18.24 3.34 -4.60
CA LEU A 109 -18.46 3.48 -6.03
C LEU A 109 -18.35 2.12 -6.74
N GLY A 110 -17.31 1.33 -6.43
CA GLY A 110 -17.12 -0.01 -6.98
C GLY A 110 -18.26 -0.96 -6.65
N TYR A 111 -18.67 -1.03 -5.38
CA TYR A 111 -19.81 -1.85 -4.95
C TYR A 111 -21.11 -1.43 -5.62
N ALA A 112 -21.33 -0.13 -5.82
CA ALA A 112 -22.51 0.36 -6.52
C ALA A 112 -22.51 -0.02 -8.01
N LEU A 113 -21.35 0.02 -8.68
CA LEU A 113 -21.21 -0.43 -10.06
C LEU A 113 -21.38 -1.96 -10.19
N ASP A 114 -20.88 -2.74 -9.24
CA ASP A 114 -21.08 -4.20 -9.16
C ASP A 114 -22.57 -4.57 -9.00
N ALA A 115 -23.33 -3.74 -8.28
CA ALA A 115 -24.76 -3.94 -8.06
C ALA A 115 -25.65 -3.51 -9.24
N LEU A 116 -25.10 -2.87 -10.28
CA LEU A 116 -25.90 -2.46 -11.43
C LEU A 116 -26.43 -3.66 -12.22
N PRO A 117 -27.69 -3.61 -12.70
CA PRO A 117 -28.25 -4.68 -13.51
C PRO A 117 -27.49 -4.84 -14.83
N LEU A 118 -27.58 -6.04 -15.40
CA LEU A 118 -27.06 -6.30 -16.74
C LEU A 118 -27.91 -5.52 -17.77
N SER A 119 -27.23 -4.79 -18.66
CA SER A 119 -27.78 -4.16 -19.86
C SER A 119 -28.08 -5.18 -20.97
N GLY A 120 -28.91 -4.76 -21.95
CA GLY A 120 -29.12 -5.51 -23.20
C GLY A 120 -29.80 -6.87 -23.03
N GLY A 121 -30.83 -6.98 -22.19
CA GLY A 121 -31.57 -8.24 -22.00
C GLY A 121 -30.82 -9.29 -21.17
N GLY A 122 -29.92 -8.85 -20.29
CA GLY A 122 -29.22 -9.73 -19.34
C GLY A 122 -27.86 -10.26 -19.81
N ARG A 123 -27.26 -9.67 -20.85
CA ARG A 123 -25.99 -10.18 -21.43
C ARG A 123 -24.75 -9.33 -21.14
N GLU A 124 -24.90 -8.03 -20.89
CA GLU A 124 -23.74 -7.14 -20.70
C GLU A 124 -23.81 -6.39 -19.38
N PRO A 125 -22.72 -6.22 -18.61
CA PRO A 125 -22.73 -5.37 -17.43
C PRO A 125 -23.05 -3.92 -17.81
N ALA A 126 -23.90 -3.22 -17.05
CA ALA A 126 -24.19 -1.80 -17.31
C ALA A 126 -22.95 -0.88 -17.17
N ALA A 127 -21.95 -1.29 -16.38
CA ALA A 127 -20.66 -0.63 -16.29
C ALA A 127 -19.60 -1.42 -17.08
N SER A 128 -18.88 -0.75 -17.98
CA SER A 128 -17.87 -1.38 -18.82
C SER A 128 -16.75 -2.06 -17.98
N PRO A 129 -16.20 -3.20 -18.44
CA PRO A 129 -15.04 -3.82 -17.81
C PRO A 129 -13.87 -2.85 -17.63
N GLU A 130 -13.65 -1.94 -18.58
CA GLU A 130 -12.59 -0.92 -18.56
C GLU A 130 -12.80 0.11 -17.45
N LEU A 131 -14.05 0.52 -17.18
CA LEU A 131 -14.36 1.41 -16.07
C LEU A 131 -14.11 0.73 -14.72
N ARG A 132 -14.50 -0.55 -14.59
CA ARG A 132 -14.26 -1.34 -13.38
C ARG A 132 -12.77 -1.52 -13.11
N TRP A 133 -12.00 -1.80 -14.15
CA TRP A 133 -10.55 -1.92 -14.05
C TRP A 133 -9.89 -0.60 -13.63
N ARG A 134 -10.23 0.52 -14.28
CA ARG A 134 -9.72 1.85 -13.89
C ARG A 134 -10.06 2.17 -12.44
N LEU A 135 -11.30 1.94 -12.01
CA LEU A 135 -11.69 2.18 -10.62
C LEU A 135 -10.92 1.29 -9.64
N ALA A 136 -10.73 0.01 -9.96
CA ALA A 136 -9.92 -0.89 -9.14
C ALA A 136 -8.44 -0.43 -9.07
N HIS A 137 -7.92 0.13 -10.16
CA HIS A 137 -6.59 0.75 -10.20
C HIS A 137 -6.50 1.96 -9.26
N GLU A 138 -7.45 2.90 -9.31
CA GLU A 138 -7.47 4.08 -8.41
C GLU A 138 -7.62 3.70 -6.92
N ILE A 139 -8.45 2.68 -6.63
CA ILE A 139 -8.53 2.10 -5.29
C ILE A 139 -7.16 1.55 -4.87
N GLY A 140 -6.46 0.89 -5.80
CA GLY A 140 -5.11 0.39 -5.63
C GLY A 140 -4.12 1.48 -5.26
N GLN A 141 -4.01 2.53 -6.09
CA GLN A 141 -3.10 3.65 -5.86
C GLN A 141 -3.33 4.32 -4.50
N SER A 142 -4.59 4.55 -4.12
CA SER A 142 -4.93 5.11 -2.81
C SER A 142 -4.52 4.19 -1.65
N ILE A 143 -4.74 2.88 -1.76
CA ILE A 143 -4.34 1.90 -0.73
C ILE A 143 -2.81 1.77 -0.65
N TYR A 144 -2.13 1.75 -1.79
CA TYR A 144 -0.66 1.68 -1.84
C TYR A 144 -0.02 2.95 -1.29
N THR A 145 -0.62 4.12 -1.50
CA THR A 145 -0.19 5.37 -0.88
C THR A 145 -0.26 5.26 0.65
N LYS A 146 -1.36 4.72 1.18
CA LYS A 146 -1.51 4.47 2.62
C LYS A 146 -0.50 3.44 3.13
N LEU A 147 -0.26 2.39 2.36
CA LEU A 147 0.70 1.34 2.68
C LEU A 147 2.14 1.87 2.73
N ALA A 148 2.55 2.68 1.75
CA ALA A 148 3.88 3.29 1.71
C ALA A 148 4.10 4.25 2.89
N GLU A 149 3.10 5.06 3.23
CA GLU A 149 3.15 5.89 4.44
C GLU A 149 3.40 5.02 5.69
N GLU A 150 2.74 3.87 5.81
CA GLU A 150 2.95 2.97 6.94
C GLU A 150 4.32 2.27 6.96
N VAL A 151 4.90 1.98 5.79
CA VAL A 151 6.27 1.48 5.69
C VAL A 151 7.25 2.54 6.21
N PHE A 152 7.12 3.78 5.76
CA PHE A 152 8.03 4.85 6.20
C PHE A 152 7.85 5.24 7.66
N VAL A 153 6.62 5.19 8.20
CA VAL A 153 6.38 5.33 9.65
C VAL A 153 7.12 4.25 10.43
N SER A 154 6.99 2.98 10.04
CA SER A 154 7.69 1.87 10.70
C SER A 154 9.22 2.05 10.70
N MET A 155 9.76 2.57 9.61
CA MET A 155 11.20 2.82 9.48
C MET A 155 11.69 3.97 10.36
N VAL A 156 10.92 5.06 10.47
CA VAL A 156 11.32 6.24 11.27
C VAL A 156 11.20 5.97 12.77
N THR A 157 10.18 5.21 13.18
CA THR A 157 9.92 4.89 14.60
C THR A 157 10.73 3.69 15.10
N SER A 158 11.32 2.90 14.21
CA SER A 158 12.20 1.77 14.59
C SER A 158 13.43 2.27 15.39
N PRO A 159 13.67 1.74 16.61
CA PRO A 159 14.72 2.24 17.50
C PRO A 159 16.12 1.98 16.95
N ASP A 160 16.33 0.85 16.28
CA ASP A 160 17.64 0.39 15.78
C ASP A 160 17.95 0.87 14.35
N SER A 161 17.10 1.74 13.77
CA SER A 161 17.31 2.26 12.42
C SER A 161 18.44 3.29 12.40
N GLU A 162 19.34 3.18 11.43
CA GLU A 162 20.41 4.15 11.21
C GLU A 162 19.87 5.59 10.98
N PRO A 163 20.57 6.64 11.46
CA PRO A 163 20.11 8.03 11.33
C PRO A 163 19.79 8.44 9.89
N ARG A 164 20.60 7.98 8.92
CA ARG A 164 20.40 8.28 7.50
C ARG A 164 19.12 7.66 6.96
N VAL A 165 18.80 6.43 7.38
CA VAL A 165 17.56 5.72 7.01
C VAL A 165 16.36 6.45 7.60
N LYS A 166 16.41 6.83 8.89
CA LYS A 166 15.34 7.61 9.52
C LYS A 166 15.09 8.94 8.82
N THR A 167 16.17 9.67 8.53
CA THR A 167 16.09 10.96 7.83
C THR A 167 15.48 10.79 6.44
N GLY A 168 15.90 9.75 5.69
CA GLY A 168 15.33 9.43 4.39
C GLY A 168 13.84 9.10 4.47
N ALA A 169 13.43 8.21 5.38
CA ALA A 169 12.03 7.85 5.58
C ALA A 169 11.18 9.06 6.00
N ALA A 170 11.68 9.90 6.90
CA ALA A 170 11.04 11.14 7.29
C ALA A 170 10.89 12.12 6.12
N ALA A 171 11.84 12.20 5.19
CA ALA A 171 11.73 13.01 3.98
C ALA A 171 10.63 12.49 3.03
N PHE A 172 10.44 11.16 2.93
CA PHE A 172 9.30 10.58 2.23
C PHE A 172 7.97 10.95 2.88
N LEU A 173 7.86 10.78 4.21
CA LEU A 173 6.66 11.17 4.96
C LEU A 173 6.35 12.65 4.79
N PHE A 174 7.37 13.51 4.86
CA PHE A 174 7.23 14.94 4.61
C PHE A 174 6.58 15.22 3.25
N ARG A 175 7.10 14.60 2.18
CA ARG A 175 6.55 14.76 0.83
C ARG A 175 5.09 14.27 0.74
N ILE A 176 4.82 13.07 1.26
CA ILE A 176 3.48 12.48 1.29
C ILE A 176 2.49 13.40 2.01
N TRP A 177 2.88 14.00 3.13
CA TRP A 177 1.99 14.86 3.91
C TRP A 177 1.85 16.26 3.32
N GLU A 178 2.89 16.78 2.68
CA GLU A 178 2.86 18.11 2.08
C GLU A 178 2.02 18.14 0.81
N GLU A 179 2.18 17.14 -0.05
CA GLU A 179 1.58 17.06 -1.39
C GLU A 179 0.43 16.05 -1.46
N ARG A 180 -0.17 15.66 -0.32
CA ARG A 180 -1.13 14.55 -0.23
C ARG A 180 -2.30 14.60 -1.22
N LEU A 181 -2.76 15.80 -1.57
CA LEU A 181 -3.90 15.98 -2.47
C LEU A 181 -3.53 15.81 -3.95
N SER A 182 -2.24 15.76 -4.27
CA SER A 182 -1.72 15.84 -5.64
C SER A 182 -0.74 14.73 -6.03
N ILE A 183 -0.30 13.90 -5.08
CA ILE A 183 0.60 12.77 -5.38
C ILE A 183 -0.02 11.44 -4.99
N GLU A 184 0.30 10.41 -5.75
CA GLU A 184 0.01 9.02 -5.43
C GLU A 184 1.30 8.20 -5.33
N VAL A 185 1.19 6.91 -5.01
CA VAL A 185 2.36 6.08 -4.69
C VAL A 185 3.33 5.96 -5.86
N ASP A 186 2.86 6.03 -7.11
CA ASP A 186 3.69 5.97 -8.31
C ASP A 186 4.56 7.23 -8.50
N ASP A 187 4.16 8.39 -7.94
CA ASP A 187 4.92 9.63 -7.99
C ASP A 187 6.11 9.69 -7.02
N PHE A 188 6.08 8.90 -5.95
CA PHE A 188 7.13 8.93 -4.91
C PHE A 188 7.76 7.57 -4.63
N ALA A 189 7.03 6.47 -4.69
CA ALA A 189 7.53 5.12 -4.45
C ALA A 189 7.12 4.12 -5.57
N PRO A 190 7.41 4.40 -6.86
CA PRO A 190 7.05 3.54 -7.99
C PRO A 190 7.63 2.12 -7.89
N LEU A 191 8.77 1.97 -7.22
CA LEU A 191 9.36 0.65 -6.93
C LEU A 191 8.41 -0.24 -6.10
N LEU A 192 7.84 0.34 -5.03
CA LEU A 192 6.91 -0.37 -4.16
C LEU A 192 5.58 -0.60 -4.86
N GLU A 193 5.07 0.41 -5.57
CA GLU A 193 3.83 0.29 -6.35
C GLU A 193 3.92 -0.86 -7.36
N SER A 194 5.00 -0.94 -8.15
CA SER A 194 5.19 -1.98 -9.16
C SER A 194 5.20 -3.38 -8.52
N THR A 195 5.92 -3.51 -7.40
CA THR A 195 6.05 -4.76 -6.66
C THR A 195 4.70 -5.19 -6.07
N TRP A 196 3.95 -4.25 -5.53
CA TRP A 196 2.65 -4.50 -4.92
C TRP A 196 1.60 -4.85 -5.96
N GLU A 197 1.56 -4.12 -7.08
CA GLU A 197 0.70 -4.45 -8.21
C GLU A 197 0.97 -5.88 -8.71
N ALA A 198 2.24 -6.24 -8.92
CA ALA A 198 2.63 -7.61 -9.27
C ALA A 198 2.16 -8.64 -8.24
N ARG A 199 2.36 -8.34 -6.94
CA ARG A 199 1.97 -9.24 -5.85
C ARG A 199 0.46 -9.45 -5.76
N THR A 200 -0.37 -8.47 -6.13
CA THR A 200 -1.84 -8.64 -6.11
C THR A 200 -2.35 -9.63 -7.16
N LYS A 201 -1.58 -9.86 -8.22
CA LYS A 201 -1.89 -10.83 -9.29
C LYS A 201 -1.39 -12.25 -8.97
N LEU A 202 -0.64 -12.40 -7.89
CA LEU A 202 0.01 -13.63 -7.50
C LEU A 202 -0.85 -14.43 -6.52
N LEU A 203 -1.20 -15.64 -6.91
CA LEU A 203 -1.78 -16.67 -6.04
C LEU A 203 -0.69 -17.69 -5.67
N PRO A 204 -0.18 -17.66 -4.42
CA PRO A 204 0.79 -18.65 -3.95
C PRO A 204 0.27 -20.06 -4.14
N VAL A 205 1.10 -20.94 -4.68
CA VAL A 205 0.80 -22.37 -4.79
C VAL A 205 1.36 -23.16 -3.61
N LEU A 206 2.29 -22.56 -2.85
CA LEU A 206 3.08 -23.16 -1.77
C LEU A 206 4.00 -24.26 -2.29
N GLY A 207 3.44 -25.37 -2.79
CA GLY A 207 4.18 -26.44 -3.44
C GLY A 207 5.32 -26.96 -2.58
N THR A 208 6.55 -26.82 -3.06
CA THR A 208 7.77 -27.23 -2.33
C THR A 208 8.22 -26.24 -1.25
N LEU A 209 7.53 -25.10 -1.10
CA LEU A 209 7.93 -23.95 -0.27
C LEU A 209 9.32 -23.39 -0.62
N LEU A 210 9.81 -23.62 -1.84
CA LEU A 210 11.01 -23.00 -2.39
C LEU A 210 10.74 -21.61 -3.00
N GLY A 211 9.47 -21.28 -3.28
CA GLY A 211 9.08 -19.97 -3.81
C GLY A 211 9.39 -19.74 -5.28
N THR A 212 9.91 -20.74 -6.01
CA THR A 212 10.31 -20.60 -7.42
C THR A 212 9.15 -20.12 -8.30
N HIS A 213 7.97 -20.74 -8.17
CA HIS A 213 6.79 -20.33 -8.94
C HIS A 213 6.42 -18.88 -8.66
N GLU A 214 6.34 -18.51 -7.37
CA GLU A 214 5.98 -17.18 -6.93
C GLU A 214 6.98 -16.12 -7.41
N VAL A 215 8.29 -16.39 -7.32
CA VAL A 215 9.34 -15.49 -7.80
C VAL A 215 9.24 -15.28 -9.31
N PHE A 216 9.08 -16.35 -10.10
CA PHE A 216 8.91 -16.22 -11.56
C PHE A 216 7.66 -15.41 -11.94
N GLN A 217 6.55 -15.59 -11.22
CA GLN A 217 5.35 -14.79 -11.45
C GLN A 217 5.58 -13.31 -11.11
N LEU A 218 6.26 -13.00 -10.00
CA LEU A 218 6.60 -11.60 -9.69
C LEU A 218 7.48 -10.96 -10.77
N PHE A 219 8.51 -11.66 -11.25
CA PHE A 219 9.35 -11.15 -12.35
C PHE A 219 8.58 -10.95 -13.66
N ARG A 220 7.51 -11.72 -13.89
CA ARG A 220 6.67 -11.56 -15.07
C ARG A 220 5.73 -10.36 -14.96
N GLU A 221 5.21 -10.10 -13.76
CA GLU A 221 4.17 -9.09 -13.53
C GLU A 221 4.71 -7.72 -13.11
N ALA A 222 5.91 -7.65 -12.51
CA ALA A 222 6.51 -6.40 -12.05
C ALA A 222 7.02 -5.56 -13.23
N ARG A 223 6.81 -4.24 -13.16
CA ARG A 223 7.32 -3.27 -14.14
C ARG A 223 8.74 -2.82 -13.81
N ASP A 224 9.08 -2.86 -12.53
CA ASP A 224 10.37 -2.53 -11.95
C ASP A 224 10.86 -3.71 -11.12
N HIS A 225 11.99 -4.29 -11.51
CA HIS A 225 12.55 -5.51 -10.90
C HIS A 225 13.50 -5.23 -9.75
N ARG A 226 13.86 -3.98 -9.48
CA ARG A 226 14.88 -3.63 -8.46
C ARG A 226 14.55 -4.19 -7.07
N PHE A 227 13.28 -4.38 -6.75
CA PHE A 227 12.83 -4.99 -5.50
C PHE A 227 13.20 -6.48 -5.45
N LEU A 228 13.05 -7.17 -6.58
CA LEU A 228 13.36 -8.60 -6.71
C LEU A 228 14.88 -8.81 -6.82
N ASP A 229 15.55 -7.94 -7.59
CA ASP A 229 17.00 -7.96 -7.76
C ASP A 229 17.72 -7.84 -6.41
N TYR A 230 17.19 -7.03 -5.48
CA TYR A 230 17.70 -6.93 -4.12
C TYR A 230 17.80 -8.29 -3.41
N PHE A 231 16.78 -9.16 -3.54
CA PHE A 231 16.79 -10.48 -2.92
C PHE A 231 17.61 -11.52 -3.71
N GLY A 232 18.11 -11.16 -4.89
CA GLY A 232 19.03 -11.96 -5.68
C GLY A 232 20.51 -11.60 -5.50
N GLU A 233 20.84 -10.57 -4.71
CA GLU A 233 22.22 -10.21 -4.38
C GLU A 233 22.89 -11.30 -3.51
N ASP A 234 24.20 -11.51 -3.66
CA ASP A 234 24.94 -12.61 -2.96
C ASP A 234 25.05 -12.41 -1.43
N ASP A 235 24.84 -11.19 -0.94
CA ASP A 235 25.05 -10.75 0.45
C ASP A 235 23.74 -10.50 1.22
N VAL A 236 22.62 -11.07 0.75
CA VAL A 236 21.33 -10.96 1.44
C VAL A 236 21.31 -11.81 2.70
N GLU A 237 21.21 -11.14 3.85
CA GLU A 237 21.10 -11.79 5.16
C GLU A 237 19.89 -12.75 5.22
N GLN A 238 20.05 -13.87 5.93
CA GLN A 238 19.01 -14.89 6.05
C GLN A 238 17.68 -14.31 6.54
N GLU A 239 17.72 -13.37 7.49
CA GLU A 239 16.52 -12.72 8.01
C GLU A 239 15.71 -12.02 6.92
N GLN A 240 16.38 -11.42 5.94
CA GLN A 240 15.73 -10.70 4.84
C GLN A 240 15.10 -11.68 3.85
N LEU A 241 15.76 -12.82 3.59
CA LEU A 241 15.19 -13.90 2.79
C LEU A 241 13.91 -14.44 3.45
N LEU A 242 13.89 -14.62 4.77
CA LEU A 242 12.69 -15.04 5.49
C LEU A 242 11.57 -13.99 5.37
N ALA A 243 11.90 -12.69 5.39
CA ALA A 243 10.92 -11.62 5.18
C ALA A 243 10.33 -11.66 3.76
N PHE A 244 11.17 -12.00 2.78
CA PHE A 244 10.74 -12.20 1.40
C PHE A 244 9.85 -13.44 1.25
N GLU A 245 10.16 -14.55 1.92
CA GLU A 245 9.26 -15.71 1.97
C GLU A 245 7.87 -15.36 2.51
N GLU A 246 7.80 -14.58 3.60
CA GLU A 246 6.51 -14.10 4.12
C GLU A 246 5.76 -13.24 3.08
N PHE A 247 6.48 -12.36 2.37
CA PHE A 247 5.92 -11.54 1.30
C PHE A 247 5.39 -12.40 0.15
N LEU A 248 6.18 -13.36 -0.34
CA LEU A 248 5.83 -14.26 -1.44
C LEU A 248 4.59 -15.08 -1.10
N PHE A 249 4.64 -15.85 -0.01
CA PHE A 249 3.56 -16.78 0.34
C PHE A 249 2.37 -16.09 0.98
N GLY A 250 2.53 -14.86 1.50
CA GLY A 250 1.46 -14.13 2.17
C GLY A 250 1.06 -14.73 3.51
N ILE A 251 1.90 -15.57 4.10
CA ILE A 251 1.75 -16.20 5.42
C ILE A 251 2.99 -15.91 6.27
N SER A 252 2.87 -16.06 7.58
CA SER A 252 3.94 -15.78 8.53
C SER A 252 5.05 -16.85 8.50
N HIS A 253 6.24 -16.48 8.97
CA HIS A 253 7.38 -17.37 9.16
C HIS A 253 7.03 -18.56 10.05
N GLU A 254 6.21 -18.34 11.07
CA GLU A 254 5.78 -19.42 11.97
C GLU A 254 4.91 -20.44 11.21
N GLU A 255 4.04 -19.97 10.32
CA GLU A 255 3.21 -20.83 9.46
C GLU A 255 4.06 -21.58 8.43
N ILE A 256 5.00 -20.90 7.76
CA ILE A 256 5.94 -21.52 6.81
C ILE A 256 6.77 -22.61 7.52
N THR A 257 7.27 -22.32 8.72
CA THR A 257 8.05 -23.28 9.51
C THR A 257 7.22 -24.49 9.90
N ARG A 258 5.95 -24.28 10.28
CA ARG A 258 5.01 -25.36 10.62
C ARG A 258 4.71 -26.25 9.42
N LEU A 259 4.54 -25.67 8.24
CA LEU A 259 4.33 -26.42 7.00
C LEU A 259 5.58 -27.25 6.64
N ARG A 260 6.77 -26.66 6.71
CA ARG A 260 8.05 -27.36 6.48
C ARG A 260 8.24 -28.54 7.45
N ALA A 261 7.92 -28.33 8.73
CA ALA A 261 7.98 -29.40 9.74
C ALA A 261 6.99 -30.53 9.44
N HIS A 262 5.79 -30.21 8.99
CA HIS A 262 4.79 -31.21 8.57
C HIS A 262 5.27 -32.02 7.36
N MET A 263 5.74 -31.34 6.30
CA MET A 263 6.31 -31.99 5.11
C MET A 263 7.46 -32.95 5.47
N THR A 264 8.36 -32.51 6.36
CA THR A 264 9.47 -33.34 6.83
C THR A 264 8.98 -34.56 7.60
N ALA A 265 8.02 -34.40 8.52
CA ALA A 265 7.47 -35.49 9.32
C ALA A 265 6.69 -36.51 8.48
N ALA A 266 5.99 -36.04 7.43
CA ALA A 266 5.24 -36.87 6.51
C ALA A 266 6.10 -37.47 5.37
N GLY A 267 7.38 -37.08 5.26
CA GLY A 267 8.24 -37.47 4.13
C GLY A 267 7.76 -36.93 2.78
N GLN A 268 7.02 -35.82 2.77
CA GLN A 268 6.45 -35.20 1.58
C GLN A 268 7.36 -34.09 1.04
N GLY A 269 7.54 -34.04 -0.28
CA GLY A 269 8.30 -33.00 -0.96
C GLY A 269 7.49 -31.74 -1.30
N CYS A 270 6.17 -31.79 -1.18
CA CYS A 270 5.28 -30.66 -1.45
C CYS A 270 4.06 -30.66 -0.50
N VAL A 271 3.42 -29.50 -0.38
CA VAL A 271 2.15 -29.30 0.32
C VAL A 271 1.18 -28.56 -0.61
N THR A 272 -0.06 -29.02 -0.64
CA THR A 272 -1.15 -28.36 -1.38
C THR A 272 -1.74 -27.23 -0.56
N LEU A 273 -2.47 -26.33 -1.22
CA LEU A 273 -3.21 -25.26 -0.54
C LEU A 273 -4.29 -25.83 0.40
N GLU A 274 -4.90 -26.96 0.08
CA GLU A 274 -5.92 -27.57 0.94
C GLU A 274 -5.31 -28.17 2.21
N GLU A 275 -4.25 -28.96 2.08
CA GLU A 275 -3.52 -29.51 3.24
C GLU A 275 -2.99 -28.40 4.16
N ALA A 276 -2.47 -27.33 3.57
CA ALA A 276 -1.94 -26.21 4.33
C ALA A 276 -3.04 -25.40 5.05
N ARG A 277 -4.28 -25.32 4.50
CA ARG A 277 -5.45 -24.77 5.21
C ARG A 277 -5.78 -25.59 6.44
N ASP A 278 -5.90 -26.90 6.24
CA ASP A 278 -6.31 -27.83 7.27
C ASP A 278 -5.29 -27.87 8.41
N LEU A 279 -3.99 -27.88 8.08
CA LEU A 279 -2.92 -27.88 9.08
C LEU A 279 -2.87 -26.59 9.91
N LEU A 280 -3.06 -25.44 9.25
CA LEU A 280 -2.93 -24.14 9.91
C LEU A 280 -4.21 -23.70 10.63
N GLY A 281 -5.31 -24.44 10.45
CA GLY A 281 -6.57 -24.24 11.18
C GLY A 281 -7.32 -22.97 10.79
N HIS A 282 -7.10 -22.48 9.56
CA HIS A 282 -7.76 -21.28 9.08
C HIS A 282 -9.05 -21.62 8.32
N ALA A 283 -10.12 -20.87 8.58
CA ALA A 283 -11.30 -20.92 7.72
C ALA A 283 -10.93 -20.52 6.28
N ARG A 284 -11.61 -21.10 5.26
CA ARG A 284 -11.36 -20.81 3.83
C ARG A 284 -11.25 -19.31 3.52
N SER A 285 -12.01 -18.48 4.24
CA SER A 285 -12.05 -17.02 4.10
C SER A 285 -10.98 -16.22 4.87
N SER A 286 -10.27 -16.86 5.82
CA SER A 286 -9.32 -16.20 6.72
C SER A 286 -7.86 -16.27 6.23
N TRP A 287 -7.57 -17.30 5.43
CA TRP A 287 -6.21 -17.83 5.27
C TRP A 287 -5.39 -17.20 4.14
N MET A 288 -6.08 -16.75 3.11
CA MET A 288 -5.61 -15.86 2.06
C MET A 288 -6.86 -15.07 1.73
N PRO A 289 -6.79 -13.76 1.49
CA PRO A 289 -7.99 -13.03 1.15
C PRO A 289 -8.61 -13.70 -0.08
N GLU A 290 -9.86 -14.17 0.05
CA GLU A 290 -10.64 -14.76 -1.06
C GLU A 290 -10.71 -13.78 -2.24
N THR A 291 -10.57 -12.49 -1.93
CA THR A 291 -10.45 -11.37 -2.84
C THR A 291 -8.99 -11.05 -3.14
N GLN A 292 -8.64 -11.06 -4.43
CA GLN A 292 -7.39 -10.45 -4.92
C GLN A 292 -7.45 -8.92 -4.80
N GLY A 293 -6.31 -8.25 -4.97
CA GLY A 293 -6.24 -6.79 -5.07
C GLY A 293 -5.60 -6.08 -3.88
N ALA A 294 -5.63 -4.75 -3.90
CA ALA A 294 -4.79 -3.93 -3.01
C ALA A 294 -5.16 -4.04 -1.52
N GLN A 295 -6.45 -4.18 -1.17
CA GLN A 295 -6.87 -4.33 0.23
C GLN A 295 -6.37 -5.64 0.86
N ALA A 296 -6.35 -6.71 0.07
CA ALA A 296 -5.82 -8.00 0.43
C ALA A 296 -4.32 -7.91 0.76
N LEU A 297 -3.56 -7.24 -0.12
CA LEU A 297 -2.14 -6.98 0.08
C LEU A 297 -1.89 -6.12 1.33
N TYR A 298 -2.63 -5.03 1.52
CA TYR A 298 -2.54 -4.19 2.70
C TYR A 298 -2.77 -4.99 3.99
N THR A 299 -3.80 -5.85 4.01
CA THR A 299 -4.08 -6.73 5.16
C THR A 299 -2.95 -7.71 5.43
N SER A 300 -2.40 -8.33 4.38
CA SER A 300 -1.22 -9.20 4.47
C SER A 300 -0.02 -8.47 5.06
N TYR A 301 0.29 -7.27 4.57
CA TYR A 301 1.35 -6.43 5.12
C TYR A 301 1.12 -6.13 6.61
N LYS A 302 -0.09 -5.72 7.02
CA LYS A 302 -0.38 -5.42 8.44
C LYS A 302 -0.14 -6.63 9.33
N ARG A 303 -0.56 -7.83 8.89
CA ARG A 303 -0.31 -9.08 9.63
C ARG A 303 1.18 -9.36 9.76
N ARG A 304 1.93 -9.28 8.65
CA ARG A 304 3.40 -9.48 8.64
C ARG A 304 4.11 -8.47 9.53
N ARG A 305 3.72 -7.19 9.46
CA ARG A 305 4.31 -6.14 10.30
C ARG A 305 4.10 -6.41 11.79
N VAL A 306 2.87 -6.74 12.21
CA VAL A 306 2.59 -7.06 13.62
C VAL A 306 3.43 -8.25 14.09
N LYS A 307 3.58 -9.29 13.26
CA LYS A 307 4.43 -10.45 13.56
C LYS A 307 5.91 -10.07 13.65
N ALA A 308 6.39 -9.25 12.72
CA ALA A 308 7.74 -8.73 12.72
C ALA A 308 8.05 -7.91 13.98
N SER A 309 7.16 -6.99 14.37
CA SER A 309 7.27 -6.23 15.62
C SER A 309 7.26 -7.13 16.86
N TYR A 310 6.38 -8.14 16.90
CA TYR A 310 6.35 -9.11 17.99
C TYR A 310 7.69 -9.85 18.12
N ARG A 311 8.26 -10.32 17.00
CA ARG A 311 9.58 -10.99 16.98
C ARG A 311 10.70 -10.05 17.41
N ALA A 312 10.65 -8.79 16.98
CA ALA A 312 11.63 -7.78 17.38
C ALA A 312 11.61 -7.56 18.91
N LEU A 313 10.42 -7.44 19.51
CA LEU A 313 10.24 -7.19 20.95
C LEU A 313 10.55 -8.40 21.83
N THR A 314 10.30 -9.61 21.34
CA THR A 314 10.45 -10.86 22.12
C THR A 314 11.72 -11.64 21.78
N GLU A 315 12.53 -11.10 20.86
CA GLU A 315 13.74 -11.74 20.34
C GLU A 315 13.51 -13.16 19.79
N THR A 316 12.28 -13.46 19.35
CA THR A 316 11.97 -14.77 18.75
C THR A 316 12.51 -14.86 17.32
N ARG A 317 12.70 -16.09 16.84
CA ARG A 317 13.22 -16.37 15.49
C ARG A 317 12.29 -15.84 14.39
N GLY A 318 12.87 -15.47 13.25
CA GLY A 318 12.17 -14.99 12.06
C GLY A 318 12.43 -13.51 11.78
N PRO A 319 11.82 -12.96 10.72
CA PRO A 319 12.12 -11.61 10.25
C PRO A 319 11.53 -10.51 11.16
N LYS A 320 12.36 -9.59 11.63
CA LYS A 320 11.98 -8.47 12.51
C LYS A 320 11.50 -7.24 11.76
N LYS A 321 11.55 -7.26 10.43
CA LYS A 321 11.02 -6.24 9.51
C LYS A 321 10.38 -6.91 8.30
N THR A 322 9.49 -6.22 7.60
CA THR A 322 8.91 -6.74 6.36
C THR A 322 9.90 -6.64 5.18
N ALA A 323 9.65 -7.39 4.11
CA ALA A 323 10.45 -7.32 2.87
C ALA A 323 10.50 -5.89 2.31
N GLU A 324 9.37 -5.19 2.34
CA GLU A 324 9.25 -3.80 1.92
C GLU A 324 10.18 -2.88 2.71
N GLU A 325 10.23 -3.03 4.03
CA GLU A 325 11.13 -2.26 4.89
C GLU A 325 12.60 -2.57 4.57
N TYR A 326 12.98 -3.84 4.42
CA TYR A 326 14.36 -4.21 4.10
C TYR A 326 14.85 -3.60 2.79
N VAL A 327 14.05 -3.71 1.72
CA VAL A 327 14.36 -3.09 0.43
C VAL A 327 14.48 -1.58 0.59
N MET A 328 13.50 -0.91 1.20
CA MET A 328 13.56 0.55 1.34
C MET A 328 14.72 1.01 2.20
N ILE A 329 15.08 0.29 3.28
CA ILE A 329 16.27 0.56 4.09
C ILE A 329 17.53 0.53 3.22
N ALA A 330 17.70 -0.50 2.39
CA ALA A 330 18.86 -0.63 1.50
C ALA A 330 18.94 0.53 0.50
N PHE A 331 17.82 0.92 -0.11
CA PHE A 331 17.77 2.05 -1.04
C PHE A 331 18.08 3.38 -0.35
N LEU A 332 17.54 3.63 0.84
CA LEU A 332 17.83 4.85 1.61
C LEU A 332 19.30 4.90 2.06
N ARG A 333 19.91 3.76 2.43
CA ARG A 333 21.35 3.67 2.70
C ARG A 333 22.19 4.05 1.48
N ARG A 334 21.77 3.62 0.28
CA ARG A 334 22.37 3.99 -1.02
C ARG A 334 22.08 5.45 -1.42
N GLY A 335 21.31 6.19 -0.62
CA GLY A 335 21.05 7.62 -0.80
C GLY A 335 19.80 7.95 -1.61
N ALA A 336 18.88 6.99 -1.78
CA ALA A 336 17.65 7.25 -2.47
C ALA A 336 16.80 8.29 -1.72
N THR A 337 16.23 9.23 -2.47
CA THR A 337 15.33 10.28 -1.98
C THR A 337 14.03 10.22 -2.78
N PRO A 338 12.95 10.89 -2.32
CA PRO A 338 11.72 10.97 -3.12
C PRO A 338 11.96 11.43 -4.56
N SER A 339 12.90 12.35 -4.78
CA SER A 339 13.28 12.84 -6.11
C SER A 339 14.02 11.79 -6.94
N THR A 340 14.81 10.93 -6.32
CA THR A 340 15.56 9.86 -7.00
C THR A 340 14.63 8.77 -7.55
N PHE A 341 13.50 8.52 -6.88
CA PHE A 341 12.51 7.55 -7.34
C PHE A 341 11.51 8.15 -8.33
N ALA A 342 11.25 9.46 -8.29
CA ALA A 342 10.29 10.15 -9.16
C ALA A 342 10.72 10.28 -10.63
N MET A 343 11.88 9.76 -11.04
CA MET A 343 12.22 9.67 -12.46
C MET A 343 11.31 8.63 -13.12
N LYS A 344 10.17 9.08 -13.67
CA LYS A 344 9.31 8.27 -14.53
C LYS A 344 10.19 7.62 -15.58
N VAL A 345 10.36 6.30 -15.50
CA VAL A 345 10.88 5.52 -16.62
C VAL A 345 9.93 5.80 -17.76
N ALA A 346 10.42 6.47 -18.81
CA ALA A 346 9.62 6.73 -20.00
C ALA A 346 9.04 5.39 -20.45
N PRO A 347 7.72 5.29 -20.75
CA PRO A 347 7.14 4.02 -21.18
C PRO A 347 7.88 3.58 -22.43
N ASP A 348 8.58 2.44 -22.33
CA ASP A 348 9.20 1.80 -23.48
C ASP A 348 8.05 1.40 -24.40
N LYS A 349 8.01 2.01 -25.59
CA LYS A 349 7.02 1.69 -26.62
C LYS A 349 7.36 0.30 -27.14
N ARG A 350 6.69 -0.74 -26.63
CA ARG A 350 6.64 -2.05 -27.28
C ARG A 350 5.23 -2.57 -27.39
#